data_AF-A0A1Q6EI43-F1
#
_entry.id   AF-A0A1Q6EI43-F1
#
_cell.length_a   1.000
_cell.length_b   1.000
_cell.length_c   1.000
_cell.angle_alpha   90.00
_cell.angle_beta   90.00
_cell.angle_gamma   90.00
#
_symmetry.space_group_name_H-M   'P 1'
#
loop_
_entity.id
_entity.type
_entity.pdbx_description
1 polymer ?
#
loop_
_entity_poly.entity_id
_entity_poly.type
_entity_poly.pdbx_seq_one_letter_code
_entity_poly.pdbx_strand_id
1 'polypeptide(L)'
;MKKIILIFMLLIGVVSAKAREPYGDYICRYIVEDGRYHVINNPIKITHYGIQVKNTNAGTKTWQANYQGPIRLTNRGGSERFHNFYLTNQHVEFSISDRPCANYNGKDYYLINFDGQWQLAEARY
;
A
#
# COMPACT_ATOMS: atom_id res chain seq x y z
N MET A 1 19.45 -19.17 -42.67
CA MET A 1 19.67 -18.66 -41.30
C MET A 1 19.04 -17.26 -41.13
N LYS A 2 17.71 -17.15 -41.03
CA LYS A 2 16.99 -15.85 -40.85
C LYS A 2 15.62 -16.04 -40.15
N LYS A 3 15.49 -16.99 -39.22
CA LYS A 3 14.21 -17.25 -38.51
C LYS A 3 14.30 -17.30 -36.98
N ILE A 4 15.47 -17.02 -36.40
CA ILE A 4 15.70 -17.16 -34.94
C ILE A 4 15.54 -15.83 -34.19
N ILE A 5 15.57 -14.69 -34.88
CA ILE A 5 15.57 -13.36 -34.24
C ILE A 5 14.19 -12.94 -33.69
N LEU A 6 13.09 -13.47 -34.25
CA LEU A 6 11.74 -13.05 -33.85
C LEU A 6 11.24 -13.62 -32.51
N ILE A 7 11.87 -14.68 -32.00
CA ILE A 7 11.40 -15.34 -30.76
C ILE A 7 11.96 -14.64 -29.51
N PHE A 8 13.11 -13.98 -29.61
CA PHE A 8 13.71 -13.25 -28.46
C PHE A 8 13.03 -11.92 -28.14
N MET A 9 12.34 -11.30 -29.12
CA MET A 9 11.58 -10.06 -28.89
C MET A 9 10.26 -10.29 -28.14
N LEU A 10 9.76 -11.53 -28.11
CA LEU A 10 8.51 -11.86 -27.41
C LEU A 10 8.71 -12.09 -25.89
N LEU A 11 9.94 -12.39 -25.47
CA LEU A 11 10.27 -12.79 -24.10
C LEU A 11 10.63 -11.64 -23.14
N ILE A 12 10.81 -10.42 -23.66
CA ILE A 12 11.14 -9.23 -22.84
C ILE A 12 9.86 -8.47 -22.41
N GLY A 13 8.70 -8.80 -22.99
CA GLY A 13 7.47 -8.02 -22.85
C GLY A 13 6.49 -8.40 -21.73
N VAL A 14 6.72 -9.48 -20.96
CA VAL A 14 5.75 -9.96 -19.97
C VAL A 14 6.39 -10.20 -18.61
N VAL A 15 7.00 -9.14 -18.07
CA VAL A 15 7.02 -8.94 -16.61
C VAL A 15 6.47 -7.55 -16.31
N SER A 16 5.35 -7.21 -16.93
CA SER A 16 4.39 -6.29 -16.31
C SER A 16 3.75 -7.07 -15.17
N ALA A 17 4.51 -7.28 -14.09
CA ALA A 17 3.92 -7.61 -12.81
C ALA A 17 2.79 -6.60 -12.65
N LYS A 18 1.56 -7.10 -12.57
CA LYS A 18 0.39 -6.27 -12.35
C LYS A 18 0.59 -5.60 -11.00
N ALA A 19 1.26 -4.45 -10.98
CA ALA A 19 1.18 -3.49 -9.91
C ALA A 19 -0.30 -3.14 -9.87
N ARG A 20 -1.04 -3.88 -9.05
CA ARG A 20 -2.44 -3.60 -8.79
C ARG A 20 -2.39 -2.19 -8.25
N GLU A 21 -2.98 -1.25 -8.97
CA GLU A 21 -3.21 0.09 -8.46
C GLU A 21 -3.70 -0.04 -7.01
N PRO A 22 -3.31 0.85 -6.09
CA PRO A 22 -3.42 0.71 -4.62
C PRO A 22 -4.85 0.48 -4.07
N TYR A 23 -5.82 0.35 -4.96
CA TYR A 23 -7.23 0.12 -4.71
C TYR A 23 -7.52 -1.33 -4.32
N GLY A 24 -8.25 -1.48 -3.22
CA GLY A 24 -8.60 -2.77 -2.67
C GLY A 24 -9.01 -2.67 -1.22
N ASP A 25 -9.38 -3.82 -0.68
CA ASP A 25 -9.67 -4.01 0.72
C ASP A 25 -8.40 -4.50 1.44
N TYR A 26 -8.14 -3.92 2.59
CA TYR A 26 -6.99 -4.21 3.45
C TYR A 26 -7.48 -4.33 4.90
N ILE A 27 -6.63 -4.91 5.75
CA ILE A 27 -6.84 -4.88 7.20
C ILE A 27 -5.54 -4.43 7.85
N CYS A 28 -5.56 -3.27 8.50
CA CYS A 28 -4.45 -2.86 9.35
C CYS A 28 -4.46 -3.71 10.63
N ARG A 29 -3.34 -4.39 10.86
CA ARG A 29 -3.13 -5.32 11.97
C ARG A 29 -2.25 -4.74 13.07
N TYR A 30 -1.36 -3.83 12.71
CA TYR A 30 -0.43 -3.24 13.66
C TYR A 30 -0.23 -1.76 13.39
N ILE A 31 -0.15 -0.97 14.46
CA ILE A 31 0.48 0.35 14.48
C ILE A 31 1.92 0.17 14.94
N VAL A 32 2.86 0.87 14.30
CA VAL A 32 4.27 0.90 14.71
C VAL A 32 4.57 2.24 15.37
N GLU A 33 4.93 2.20 16.65
CA GLU A 33 5.21 3.38 17.47
C GLU A 33 6.47 3.11 18.30
N ASP A 34 7.52 3.92 18.12
CA ASP A 34 8.82 3.78 18.81
C ASP A 34 9.41 2.34 18.77
N GLY A 35 9.25 1.67 17.61
CA GLY A 35 9.72 0.30 17.40
C GLY A 35 8.85 -0.79 18.06
N ARG A 36 7.73 -0.41 18.70
CA ARG A 36 6.73 -1.33 19.24
C ARG A 36 5.58 -1.52 18.27
N TYR A 37 5.00 -2.72 18.30
CA TYR A 37 3.89 -3.11 17.44
C TYR A 37 2.61 -3.23 18.28
N HIS A 38 1.65 -2.34 18.05
CA HIS A 38 0.37 -2.31 18.74
C HIS A 38 -0.69 -3.00 17.88
N VAL A 39 -1.28 -4.08 18.38
CA VAL A 39 -2.29 -4.85 17.65
C VAL A 39 -3.55 -4.02 17.46
N ILE A 40 -4.02 -3.96 16.22
CA ILE A 40 -5.29 -3.35 15.83
C ILE A 40 -6.02 -4.25 14.83
N ASN A 41 -7.29 -3.94 14.57
CA ASN A 41 -8.07 -4.62 13.54
C ASN A 41 -8.96 -3.61 12.83
N ASN A 42 -8.35 -2.84 11.93
CA ASN A 42 -9.05 -1.79 11.19
C ASN A 42 -9.12 -2.17 9.71
N PRO A 43 -10.26 -2.72 9.25
CA PRO A 43 -10.51 -2.87 7.82
C PRO A 43 -10.44 -1.51 7.12
N ILE A 44 -9.66 -1.44 6.05
CA ILE A 44 -9.48 -0.26 5.20
C ILE A 44 -9.92 -0.63 3.79
N LYS A 45 -10.65 0.27 3.13
CA LYS A 45 -10.97 0.17 1.71
C LYS A 45 -10.42 1.39 1.00
N ILE A 46 -9.56 1.16 0.02
CA ILE A 46 -8.95 2.20 -0.81
C ILE A 46 -9.65 2.14 -2.18
N THR A 47 -10.21 3.26 -2.62
CA THR A 47 -10.91 3.39 -3.90
C THR A 47 -10.41 4.62 -4.66
N HIS A 48 -10.78 4.75 -5.93
CA HIS A 48 -10.49 5.94 -6.72
C HIS A 48 -11.10 7.24 -6.15
N TYR A 49 -12.13 7.13 -5.31
CA TYR A 49 -12.88 8.29 -4.80
C TYR A 49 -12.56 8.64 -3.34
N GLY A 50 -11.89 7.74 -2.63
CA GLY A 50 -11.70 7.90 -1.19
C GLY A 50 -11.22 6.66 -0.47
N ILE A 51 -10.89 6.89 0.80
CA ILE A 51 -10.42 5.88 1.73
C ILE A 51 -11.47 5.73 2.83
N GLN A 52 -11.86 4.50 3.11
CA GLN A 52 -12.80 4.17 4.17
C GLN A 52 -12.10 3.29 5.20
N VAL A 53 -12.28 3.59 6.48
CA VAL A 53 -11.76 2.79 7.59
C VAL A 53 -12.91 2.44 8.53
N LYS A 54 -13.09 1.14 8.76
CA LYS A 54 -14.07 0.63 9.71
C LYS A 54 -13.39 0.40 11.06
N ASN A 55 -13.79 1.16 12.07
CA ASN A 55 -13.46 0.89 13.45
C ASN A 55 -14.65 0.17 14.09
N THR A 56 -14.42 -1.00 14.69
CA THR A 56 -15.50 -1.81 15.29
C THR A 56 -16.24 -1.10 16.42
N ASN A 57 -15.61 -0.12 17.07
CA ASN A 57 -16.16 0.58 18.24
C ASN A 57 -16.68 2.00 17.91
N ALA A 58 -16.16 2.62 16.85
CA ALA A 58 -16.46 4.02 16.50
C ALA A 58 -17.17 4.19 15.15
N GLY A 59 -17.56 3.09 14.51
CA GLY A 59 -18.20 3.09 13.21
C GLY A 59 -17.23 3.28 12.04
N THR A 60 -17.76 3.74 10.92
CA THR A 60 -17.01 3.87 9.67
C THR A 60 -16.62 5.33 9.43
N LYS A 61 -15.32 5.58 9.29
CA LYS A 61 -14.80 6.87 8.82
C LYS A 61 -14.52 6.79 7.33
N THR A 62 -14.85 7.85 6.61
CA THR A 62 -14.62 7.95 5.16
C THR A 62 -14.00 9.30 4.86
N TRP A 63 -12.96 9.28 4.02
CA TRP A 63 -12.27 10.48 3.56
C TRP A 63 -12.26 10.51 2.05
N GLN A 64 -12.54 11.70 1.49
CA GLN A 64 -12.22 11.99 0.10
C GLN A 64 -10.70 12.04 -0.04
N ALA A 65 -10.18 11.35 -1.06
CA ALA A 65 -8.76 11.22 -1.27
C ALA A 65 -8.41 11.51 -2.73
N ASN A 66 -7.42 12.36 -2.93
CA ASN A 66 -6.85 12.63 -4.25
C ASN A 66 -5.60 11.78 -4.42
N TYR A 67 -5.64 10.85 -5.38
CA TYR A 67 -4.45 10.07 -5.72
C TYR A 67 -3.40 10.97 -6.40
N GLN A 68 -2.21 11.05 -5.82
CA GLN A 68 -1.12 11.90 -6.29
C GLN A 68 -0.07 11.13 -7.11
N GLY A 69 -0.24 9.82 -7.27
CA GLY A 69 0.71 8.99 -8.00
C GLY A 69 1.68 8.22 -7.10
N PRO A 70 2.61 7.48 -7.71
CA PRO A 70 3.63 6.75 -6.99
C PRO A 70 4.74 7.69 -6.47
N ILE A 71 5.21 7.44 -5.26
CA ILE A 71 6.36 8.09 -4.64
C ILE A 71 7.40 7.05 -4.22
N ARG A 72 8.62 7.49 -3.92
CA ARG A 72 9.64 6.65 -3.28
C ARG A 72 9.92 7.15 -1.88
N LEU A 73 9.76 6.28 -0.90
CA LEU A 73 10.15 6.55 0.48
C LEU A 73 11.45 5.79 0.75
N THR A 74 12.51 6.55 1.08
CA THR A 74 13.83 5.99 1.36
C THR A 74 14.12 6.08 2.86
N ASN A 75 14.50 4.95 3.47
CA ASN A 75 14.96 4.89 4.85
C ASN A 75 16.28 4.11 4.93
N ARG A 76 16.82 3.91 6.15
CA ARG A 76 18.07 3.16 6.36
C ARG A 76 18.03 1.71 5.86
N GLY A 77 16.84 1.15 5.64
CA GLY A 77 16.62 -0.21 5.16
C GLY A 77 16.40 -0.33 3.63
N GLY A 78 16.32 0.78 2.91
CA GLY A 78 16.16 0.78 1.44
C GLY A 78 15.26 1.88 0.89
N SER A 79 15.00 1.80 -0.41
CA SER A 79 14.05 2.67 -1.12
C SER A 79 12.87 1.82 -1.59
N GLU A 80 11.71 2.05 -1.00
CA GLU A 80 10.48 1.35 -1.35
C GLU A 80 9.52 2.27 -2.12
N ARG A 81 8.78 1.67 -3.06
CA ARG A 81 7.77 2.38 -3.84
C ARG A 81 6.44 2.40 -3.09
N PHE A 82 5.84 3.57 -3.00
CA PHE A 82 4.55 3.80 -2.37
C PHE A 82 3.59 4.47 -3.36
N HIS A 83 2.30 4.38 -3.08
CA HIS A 83 1.25 5.13 -3.72
C HIS A 83 0.74 6.19 -2.74
N ASN A 84 0.75 7.46 -3.15
CA ASN A 84 0.40 8.58 -2.29
C ASN A 84 -1.00 9.12 -2.56
N PHE A 85 -1.69 9.48 -1.49
CA PHE A 85 -3.03 10.02 -1.48
C PHE A 85 -3.11 11.19 -0.51
N TYR A 86 -3.70 12.28 -0.96
CA TYR A 86 -3.99 13.41 -0.10
C TYR A 86 -5.45 13.41 0.32
N LEU A 87 -5.72 13.33 1.62
CA LEU A 87 -7.07 13.34 2.16
C LEU A 87 -7.55 14.78 2.30
N THR A 88 -8.28 15.26 1.30
CA THR A 88 -8.64 16.68 1.15
C THR A 88 -9.38 17.26 2.33
N ASN A 89 -10.24 16.47 2.97
CA ASN A 89 -11.10 16.95 4.05
C ASN A 89 -10.41 16.93 5.42
N GLN A 90 -9.20 16.37 5.51
CA GLN A 90 -8.40 16.32 6.74
C GLN A 90 -7.03 16.97 6.58
N HIS A 91 -6.63 17.29 5.35
CA HIS A 91 -5.34 17.87 5.02
C HIS A 91 -4.13 17.01 5.45
N VAL A 92 -4.27 15.68 5.35
CA VAL A 92 -3.22 14.72 5.71
C VAL A 92 -2.82 13.82 4.55
N GLU A 93 -1.59 13.33 4.59
CA GLU A 93 -1.05 12.37 3.63
C GLU A 93 -1.35 10.92 4.07
N PHE A 94 -1.73 10.10 3.11
CA PHE A 94 -1.85 8.67 3.23
C PHE A 94 -1.00 8.03 2.14
N SER A 95 -0.16 7.07 2.49
CA SER A 95 0.55 6.27 1.50
C SER A 95 0.55 4.79 1.84
N ILE A 96 0.55 3.96 0.81
CA ILE A 96 0.64 2.50 0.93
C ILE A 96 1.70 1.95 -0.01
N SER A 97 2.48 0.96 0.45
CA SER A 97 3.52 0.34 -0.37
C SER A 97 2.93 -0.40 -1.58
N ASP A 98 3.65 -0.40 -2.70
CA ASP A 98 3.26 -1.07 -3.96
C ASP A 98 3.14 -2.60 -3.78
N ARG A 99 3.91 -3.16 -2.85
CA ARG A 99 3.95 -4.58 -2.50
C ARG A 99 4.12 -4.79 -0.99
N PRO A 100 3.87 -6.00 -0.46
CA PRO A 100 4.34 -6.36 0.87
C PRO A 100 5.87 -6.22 0.95
N CYS A 101 6.35 -5.51 1.97
CA CYS A 101 7.78 -5.22 2.14
C CYS A 101 8.23 -5.19 3.61
N ALA A 102 7.32 -5.41 4.56
CA ALA A 102 7.64 -5.54 5.98
C ALA A 102 7.31 -6.96 6.47
N ASN A 103 8.29 -7.66 7.02
CA ASN A 103 8.08 -8.96 7.65
C ASN A 103 7.93 -8.79 9.17
N TYR A 104 6.87 -9.37 9.74
CA TYR A 104 6.66 -9.41 11.18
C TYR A 104 5.97 -10.72 11.56
N ASN A 105 6.46 -11.40 12.60
CA ASN A 105 5.97 -12.72 13.03
C ASN A 105 5.82 -13.74 11.88
N GLY A 106 6.77 -13.74 10.94
CA GLY A 106 6.80 -14.68 9.82
C GLY A 106 5.78 -14.40 8.70
N LYS A 107 5.11 -13.24 8.73
CA LYS A 107 4.17 -12.80 7.69
C LYS A 107 4.61 -11.49 7.06
N ASP A 108 4.40 -11.38 5.75
CA ASP A 108 4.67 -10.16 5.00
C ASP A 108 3.45 -9.25 4.97
N TYR A 109 3.72 -7.96 5.19
CA TYR A 109 2.72 -6.90 5.28
C TYR A 109 3.03 -5.78 4.29
N TYR A 110 1.96 -5.15 3.81
CA TYR A 110 2.02 -3.82 3.22
C TYR A 110 2.34 -2.81 4.32
N LEU A 111 3.11 -1.79 3.96
CA LEU A 111 3.35 -0.64 4.82
C LEU A 111 2.35 0.46 4.45
N ILE A 112 1.67 0.99 5.46
CA ILE A 112 0.86 2.20 5.34
C ILE A 112 1.50 3.29 6.19
N ASN A 113 1.66 4.49 5.64
CA ASN A 113 1.92 5.69 6.41
C ASN A 113 0.66 6.54 6.40
N PHE A 114 0.12 6.83 7.58
CA PHE A 114 -1.02 7.71 7.74
C PHE A 114 -0.60 8.87 8.63
N ASP A 115 -0.43 10.05 8.04
CA ASP A 115 -0.01 11.27 8.75
C ASP A 115 1.25 11.08 9.62
N GLY A 116 2.26 10.39 9.07
CA GLY A 116 3.51 10.07 9.76
C GLY A 116 3.47 8.80 10.62
N GLN A 117 2.29 8.27 10.92
CA GLN A 117 2.13 7.02 11.69
C GLN A 117 2.23 5.80 10.78
N TRP A 118 3.17 4.91 11.08
CA TRP A 118 3.38 3.67 10.32
C TRP A 118 2.46 2.55 10.78
N GLN A 119 1.93 1.78 9.82
CA GLN A 119 1.02 0.67 10.06
C GLN A 119 1.37 -0.51 9.15
N LEU A 120 1.09 -1.72 9.64
CA LEU A 120 1.20 -2.95 8.87
C LEU A 120 -0.18 -3.43 8.44
N ALA A 121 -0.34 -3.68 7.14
CA ALA A 121 -1.61 -4.06 6.55
C ALA A 121 -1.53 -5.35 5.73
N GLU A 122 -2.62 -6.11 5.75
CA GLU A 122 -2.82 -7.33 4.96
C GLU A 122 -3.83 -7.03 3.86
N ALA A 123 -3.57 -7.46 2.62
CA ALA A 123 -4.58 -7.39 1.56
C ALA A 123 -5.70 -8.41 1.83
N ARG A 124 -6.94 -8.04 1.53
CA ARG A 124 -8.12 -8.91 1.56
C ARG A 124 -8.62 -9.08 0.13
N TYR A 125 -8.62 -10.32 -0.34
CA TYR A 125 -9.08 -10.72 -1.67
C TYR A 125 -10.50 -11.28 -1.61
#